data_AF-X1MJH7-F1
#
_entry.id   AF-X1MJH7-F1
#
_cell.length_a   1.000
_cell.length_b   1.000
_cell.length_c   1.000
_cell.angle_alpha   90.00
_cell.angle_beta   90.00
_cell.angle_gamma   90.00
#
_symmetry.space_group_name_H-M   'P 1'
#
loop_
_entity.id
_entity.type
_entity.pdbx_description
1 polymer ?
#
loop_
_entity_poly.entity_id
_entity_poly.type
_entity_poly.pdbx_seq_one_letter_code
_entity_poly.pdbx_strand_id
1 'polypeptide(L)'
;NMTVVGASEADMAQAVNRTKEINGGIVICADGKILSEIALPIGAVFSQDPMETLSQKLYEIQQTATDLGCTSPDIRLTIAVLTTVAIPFLRICEAGLVDLRQNKFVDLIVD
;
A
#
# COMPACT_ATOMS: atom_id res chain seq x y z
N ASN A 1 -3.96 -4.27 9.45
CA ASN A 1 -3.37 -2.92 9.35
C ASN A 1 -3.57 -2.40 7.94
N MET A 2 -3.70 -1.09 7.76
CA MET A 2 -3.83 -0.45 6.45
C MET A 2 -2.69 0.54 6.29
N THR A 3 -2.05 0.52 5.12
CA THR A 3 -0.91 1.38 4.80
C THR A 3 -1.29 2.20 3.58
N VAL A 4 -1.03 3.50 3.65
CA VAL A 4 -1.27 4.44 2.54
C VAL A 4 -0.05 5.34 2.39
N VAL A 5 0.30 5.63 1.13
CA VAL A 5 1.40 6.54 0.76
C VAL A 5 0.85 7.45 -0.33
N GLY A 6 1.10 8.75 -0.23
CA GLY A 6 0.65 9.73 -1.21
C GLY A 6 1.15 11.13 -0.89
N ALA A 7 0.94 12.05 -1.83
CA ALA A 7 1.32 13.46 -1.69
C ALA A 7 0.15 14.37 -1.31
N SER A 8 -1.08 13.83 -1.27
CA SER A 8 -2.32 14.56 -1.02
C SER A 8 -3.12 13.82 0.05
N GLU A 9 -3.34 14.46 1.19
CA GLU A 9 -4.11 13.87 2.30
C GLU A 9 -5.54 13.49 1.87
N ALA A 10 -6.15 14.29 0.99
CA ALA A 10 -7.48 14.05 0.47
C ALA A 10 -7.53 12.75 -0.38
N ASP A 11 -6.57 12.57 -1.28
CA ASP A 11 -6.50 11.35 -2.10
C ASP A 11 -6.15 10.12 -1.26
N MET A 12 -5.27 10.28 -0.27
CA MET A 12 -4.93 9.21 0.68
C MET A 12 -6.16 8.78 1.48
N ALA A 13 -6.95 9.71 1.99
CA ALA A 13 -8.17 9.42 2.72
C ALA A 13 -9.21 8.71 1.82
N GLN A 14 -9.35 9.15 0.57
CA GLN A 14 -10.25 8.52 -0.39
C GLN A 14 -9.83 7.09 -0.73
N ALA A 15 -8.53 6.85 -0.96
CA ALA A 15 -8.01 5.51 -1.22
C ALA A 15 -8.23 4.57 -0.02
N VAL A 16 -8.03 5.05 1.20
CA VAL A 16 -8.29 4.29 2.44
C VAL A 16 -9.76 3.92 2.57
N ASN A 17 -10.65 4.89 2.38
CA ASN A 17 -12.10 4.66 2.47
C ASN A 17 -12.56 3.65 1.42
N ARG A 18 -12.09 3.80 0.17
CA ARG A 18 -12.41 2.86 -0.91
C ARG A 18 -11.89 1.46 -0.62
N THR A 19 -10.66 1.34 -0.10
CA THR A 19 -10.08 0.04 0.29
C THR A 19 -10.95 -0.65 1.35
N LYS A 20 -11.52 0.11 2.28
CA LYS A 20 -12.46 -0.42 3.29
C LYS A 20 -13.77 -0.89 2.66
N GLU A 21 -14.34 -0.14 1.71
CA GLU A 21 -15.57 -0.50 1.00
C GLU A 21 -15.46 -1.83 0.24
N ILE A 22 -14.31 -2.08 -0.38
CA ILE A 22 -14.04 -3.33 -1.10
C ILE A 22 -13.57 -4.49 -0.20
N ASN A 23 -13.61 -4.28 1.13
CA ASN A 23 -13.18 -5.24 2.16
C ASN A 23 -11.69 -5.65 2.08
N GLY A 24 -10.83 -4.71 1.69
CA GLY A 24 -9.39 -4.93 1.56
C GLY A 24 -8.95 -5.13 0.12
N GLY A 25 -7.66 -4.87 -0.13
CA GLY A 25 -7.13 -4.81 -1.48
C GLY A 25 -6.10 -3.70 -1.66
N ILE A 26 -5.92 -3.28 -2.90
CA ILE A 26 -5.04 -2.16 -3.28
C ILE A 26 -5.88 -1.18 -4.09
N VAL A 27 -5.76 0.11 -3.77
CA VAL A 27 -6.47 1.20 -4.45
C VAL A 27 -5.48 2.32 -4.75
N ILE A 28 -5.50 2.83 -5.98
CA ILE A 28 -4.75 4.01 -6.39
C ILE A 28 -5.74 5.15 -6.64
N CYS A 29 -5.50 6.29 -6.01
CA CYS A 29 -6.30 7.50 -6.12
C CYS A 29 -5.42 8.68 -6.54
N ALA A 30 -5.90 9.51 -7.45
CA ALA A 30 -5.30 10.80 -7.77
C ALA A 30 -6.40 11.78 -8.22
N ASP A 31 -6.25 13.06 -7.89
CA ASP A 31 -7.17 14.12 -8.25
C ASP A 31 -8.64 13.80 -7.89
N GLY A 32 -8.85 13.18 -6.73
CA GLY A 32 -10.16 12.78 -6.22
C GLY A 32 -10.82 11.61 -6.95
N LYS A 33 -10.05 10.85 -7.75
CA LYS A 33 -10.55 9.73 -8.57
C LYS A 33 -9.81 8.45 -8.28
N ILE A 34 -10.56 7.36 -8.19
CA ILE A 34 -10.00 6.01 -8.18
C ILE A 34 -9.56 5.68 -9.60
N LEU A 35 -8.25 5.50 -9.80
CA LEU A 35 -7.68 5.21 -11.11
C LEU A 35 -7.59 3.71 -11.38
N SER A 36 -7.26 2.92 -10.35
CA SER A 36 -7.22 1.47 -10.41
C SER A 36 -7.40 0.86 -9.03
N GLU A 37 -7.98 -0.34 -9.00
CA GLU A 37 -8.19 -1.08 -7.76
C GLU A 37 -8.22 -2.60 -7.98
N ILE A 38 -7.85 -3.33 -6.93
CA ILE A 38 -7.98 -4.78 -6.85
C ILE A 38 -8.58 -5.13 -5.49
N ALA A 39 -9.75 -5.76 -5.49
CA ALA A 39 -10.42 -6.22 -4.28
C ALA A 39 -9.86 -7.60 -3.85
N LEU A 40 -9.50 -7.71 -2.58
CA LEU A 40 -9.01 -8.93 -1.94
C LEU A 40 -9.84 -9.22 -0.67
N PRO A 41 -11.15 -9.47 -0.80
CA PRO A 41 -12.10 -9.43 0.32
C PRO A 41 -11.87 -10.52 1.38
N ILE A 42 -11.14 -11.59 1.06
CA ILE A 42 -10.89 -12.68 2.00
C ILE A 42 -9.60 -12.35 2.76
N GLY A 43 -9.79 -11.83 3.98
CA GLY A 43 -8.69 -11.48 4.88
C GLY A 43 -7.79 -10.34 4.39
N ALA A 44 -8.27 -9.51 3.46
CA ALA A 44 -7.48 -8.48 2.76
C ALA A 44 -6.30 -9.04 1.93
N VAL A 45 -6.31 -10.34 1.61
CA VAL A 45 -5.20 -11.03 0.94
C VAL A 45 -5.66 -11.85 -0.27
N PHE A 46 -6.83 -12.48 -0.19
CA PHE A 46 -7.32 -13.38 -1.24
C PHE A 46 -8.60 -12.86 -1.91
N SER A 47 -8.79 -13.26 -3.16
CA SER A 47 -9.99 -13.05 -3.96
C SER A 47 -10.44 -14.35 -4.60
N GLN A 48 -11.72 -14.42 -5.00
CA GLN A 48 -12.27 -15.53 -5.78
C GLN A 48 -12.23 -15.25 -7.29
N ASP A 49 -11.77 -14.06 -7.71
CA ASP A 49 -11.57 -13.73 -9.11
C ASP A 49 -10.56 -14.71 -9.76
N PRO A 50 -10.71 -15.02 -11.06
CA PRO A 50 -9.74 -15.82 -11.79
C PRO A 50 -8.32 -15.25 -11.70
N MET A 51 -7.32 -16.13 -11.72
CA MET A 51 -5.91 -15.73 -11.62
C MET A 51 -5.51 -14.76 -12.73
N GLU A 52 -6.02 -14.97 -13.94
CA GLU A 52 -5.78 -14.12 -15.10
C GLU A 52 -6.32 -12.70 -14.87
N THR A 53 -7.50 -12.58 -14.27
CA THR A 53 -8.11 -11.30 -13.90
C THR A 53 -7.30 -10.59 -12.81
N LEU A 54 -6.87 -11.32 -11.78
CA LEU A 54 -6.04 -10.76 -10.71
C LEU A 54 -4.67 -10.31 -11.23
N SER A 55 -4.04 -11.11 -12.09
CA SER A 55 -2.77 -10.79 -12.73
C SER A 55 -2.86 -9.50 -13.55
N GLN A 56 -3.92 -9.38 -14.36
CA GLN A 56 -4.17 -8.17 -15.16
C GLN A 56 -4.38 -6.93 -14.27
N LYS A 57 -5.22 -7.03 -13.23
CA LYS A 57 -5.44 -5.94 -12.28
C LYS A 57 -4.15 -5.53 -11.56
N LEU A 58 -3.30 -6.49 -11.19
CA LEU A 58 -2.00 -6.20 -10.57
C LEU A 58 -1.07 -5.45 -11.52
N TYR A 59 -1.07 -5.80 -12.81
CA TYR A 59 -0.33 -5.06 -13.83
C TYR A 59 -0.86 -3.62 -13.98
N GLU A 60 -2.18 -3.44 -14.01
CA GLU A 60 -2.83 -2.12 -14.08
C GLU A 60 -2.48 -1.24 -12.88
N ILE A 61 -2.42 -1.81 -11.67
CA ILE A 61 -1.99 -1.13 -10.45
C ILE A 61 -0.55 -0.61 -10.61
N GLN A 62 0.39 -1.46 -11.04
CA GLN A 62 1.78 -1.05 -11.24
C GLN A 62 1.91 0.01 -12.35
N GLN A 63 1.19 -0.15 -13.46
CA GLN A 63 1.20 0.81 -14.56
C GLN A 63 0.65 2.17 -14.12
N THR A 64 -0.49 2.19 -13.43
CA THR A 64 -1.09 3.43 -12.91
C THR A 64 -0.13 4.15 -11.96
N ALA A 65 0.53 3.42 -11.06
CA ALA A 65 1.51 4.02 -10.16
C ALA A 65 2.71 4.60 -10.93
N THR A 66 3.16 3.91 -11.98
CA THR A 66 4.26 4.36 -12.86
C THR A 66 3.86 5.63 -13.61
N ASP A 67 2.63 5.70 -14.13
CA ASP A 67 2.10 6.86 -14.84
C ASP A 67 1.96 8.09 -13.93
N LEU A 68 1.75 7.88 -12.63
CA LEU A 68 1.79 8.91 -11.59
C LEU A 68 3.22 9.31 -11.17
N GLY A 69 4.26 8.71 -11.78
CA GLY A 69 5.67 9.02 -11.53
C GLY A 69 6.36 8.16 -10.47
N CYS A 70 5.74 7.08 -9.99
CA CYS A 70 6.42 6.14 -9.09
C CYS A 70 7.52 5.38 -9.84
N THR A 71 8.74 5.42 -9.31
CA THR A 71 9.91 4.79 -9.94
C THR A 71 10.22 3.39 -9.44
N SER A 72 9.49 2.89 -8.43
CA SER A 72 9.72 1.56 -7.87
C SER A 72 9.28 0.46 -8.87
N PRO A 73 10.11 -0.57 -9.10
CA PRO A 73 9.79 -1.65 -10.04
C PRO A 73 8.59 -2.51 -9.60
N ASP A 74 8.35 -2.64 -8.30
CA ASP A 74 7.12 -3.23 -7.74
C ASP A 74 6.70 -2.40 -6.52
N ILE A 75 5.74 -1.49 -6.72
CA ILE A 75 5.26 -0.58 -5.67
C ILE A 75 4.58 -1.35 -4.53
N ARG A 76 3.84 -2.41 -4.86
CA ARG A 76 3.12 -3.25 -3.90
C ARG A 76 4.10 -3.99 -3.00
N LEU A 77 5.14 -4.60 -3.58
CA LEU A 77 6.18 -5.28 -2.81
C LEU A 77 6.94 -4.30 -1.92
N THR A 78 7.25 -3.12 -2.45
CA THR A 78 7.94 -2.07 -1.69
C THR A 78 7.15 -1.69 -0.44
N ILE A 79 5.87 -1.37 -0.58
CA ILE A 79 4.99 -0.99 0.54
C ILE A 79 4.84 -2.15 1.53
N ALA A 80 4.62 -3.37 1.03
CA ALA A 80 4.47 -4.55 1.88
C ALA A 80 5.73 -4.80 2.73
N VAL A 81 6.92 -4.64 2.16
CA VAL A 81 8.19 -4.83 2.88
C VAL A 81 8.41 -3.75 3.95
N LEU A 82 8.04 -2.50 3.68
CA LEU A 82 8.19 -1.39 4.63
C LEU A 82 7.44 -1.61 5.95
N THR A 83 6.33 -2.35 5.91
CA THR A 83 5.50 -2.65 7.07
C THR A 83 5.69 -4.08 7.62
N THR A 84 6.63 -4.85 7.06
CA THR A 84 6.87 -6.24 7.47
C THR A 84 7.96 -6.33 8.53
N VAL A 85 7.58 -6.78 9.73
CA VAL A 85 8.48 -6.92 10.90
C VAL A 85 9.44 -8.12 10.86
N ALA A 86 9.45 -8.89 9.77
CA ALA A 86 10.31 -10.08 9.64
C ALA A 86 11.75 -9.77 9.16
N ILE A 87 12.03 -8.55 8.70
CA ILE A 87 13.31 -8.19 8.09
C ILE A 87 13.98 -7.10 8.97
N PRO A 88 15.20 -7.33 9.51
CA PRO A 88 15.76 -6.59 10.64
C PRO A 88 16.38 -5.24 10.24
N PHE A 89 15.54 -4.30 9.81
CA PHE A 89 15.88 -2.90 9.50
C PHE A 89 14.76 -1.96 9.99
N LEU A 90 14.82 -0.68 9.63
CA LEU A 90 13.77 0.30 9.95
C LEU A 90 12.42 -0.11 9.34
N ARG A 91 11.36 -0.17 10.16
CA ARG A 91 10.01 -0.55 9.73
C ARG A 91 8.96 0.41 10.23
N ILE A 92 7.96 0.65 9.39
CA ILE A 92 6.77 1.43 9.76
C ILE A 92 5.75 0.45 10.34
N CYS A 93 5.42 0.64 11.61
CA CYS A 93 4.39 -0.13 12.32
C CYS A 93 3.23 0.81 12.70
N GLU A 94 2.12 0.23 13.14
CA GLU A 94 0.96 0.99 13.62
C GLU A 94 1.28 1.91 14.82
N ALA A 95 2.31 1.56 15.60
CA ALA A 95 2.79 2.33 16.74
C ALA A 95 3.89 3.35 16.39
N GLY A 96 4.33 3.43 15.12
CA GLY A 96 5.37 4.35 14.66
C GLY A 96 6.53 3.69 13.92
N LEU A 97 7.63 4.43 13.74
CA LEU A 97 8.86 3.96 13.10
C LEU A 97 9.74 3.19 14.11
N VAL A 98 10.14 1.98 13.76
CA VAL A 98 10.88 1.06 14.65
C VAL A 98 12.18 0.62 14.00
N ASP A 99 13.29 0.78 14.72
CA ASP A 99 14.54 0.09 14.39
C ASP A 99 14.52 -1.32 15.03
N LEU A 100 14.19 -2.33 14.23
CA LEU A 100 14.09 -3.72 14.71
C LEU A 100 15.44 -4.31 15.11
N ARG A 101 16.56 -3.78 14.60
CA ARG A 101 17.89 -4.24 14.98
C ARG A 101 18.24 -3.79 16.39
N GLN A 102 17.80 -2.59 16.78
CA GLN A 102 18.00 -2.03 18.11
C GLN A 102 16.80 -2.26 19.05
N ASN A 103 15.70 -2.81 18.53
CA ASN A 103 14.43 -3.01 19.21
C ASN A 103 13.93 -1.73 19.91
N LYS A 104 13.91 -0.61 19.18
CA LYS A 104 13.48 0.69 19.71
C LYS A 104 12.66 1.48 18.70
N PHE A 105 11.74 2.29 19.22
CA PHE A 105 11.10 3.33 18.42
C PHE A 105 12.12 4.44 18.12
N VAL A 106 12.00 5.02 16.93
CA VAL A 106 12.81 6.16 16.49
C VAL A 106 11.92 7.26 15.95
N ASP A 107 12.37 8.50 16.07
CA ASP A 107 11.61 9.65 15.58
C ASP A 107 11.52 9.65 14.05
N LEU A 108 10.37 10.04 13.53
CA LEU A 108 10.13 10.14 12.09
C LEU A 108 10.82 11.38 11.49
N ILE A 109 10.93 12.45 12.28
CA ILE A 109 11.49 13.75 11.88
C ILE A 109 12.74 13.98 12.72
N VAL A 110 13.86 14.24 12.05
CA VAL A 110 15.13 14.65 12.66
C VAL A 110 15.35 16.13 12.37
N ASP A 111 15.89 16.86 13.35
CA ASP A 111 16.19 18.30 13.26
C ASP A 111 17.29 18.63 12.23
#